data_AF-L9YSZ7-F1
#
_entry.id   AF-L9YSZ7-F1
#
_cell.length_a   1.000
_cell.length_b   1.000
_cell.length_c   1.000
_cell.angle_alpha   90.00
_cell.angle_beta   90.00
_cell.angle_gamma   90.00
#
_symmetry.space_group_name_H-M   'P 1'
#
loop_
_entity.id
_entity.type
_entity.pdbx_description
1 polymer ?
#
loop_
_entity_poly.entity_id
_entity_poly.type
_entity_poly.pdbx_seq_one_letter_code
_entity_poly.pdbx_strand_id
1 'polypeptide(L)'
;MQRTHRVQSDRRDAFHDGVLSDDVIPLTAALAAQEHGDARKAIEILRHAGELAERENVETVVEEHVRDAQEWAEIDRFEELLRGSTTQVKFILYSLALLTDENPNEDGFSTNRIYERYQATTEKADAKTLSEHRVYELLKEQAFLGVVESTRTGGGWGEGSYLEHRLVQDTGIVLKSVLRDSRLEDLA
;
A
#
# COMPACT_ATOMS: atom_id res chain seq x y z
N MET A 1 5.28 26.56 -5.27
CA MET A 1 4.45 26.08 -6.41
C MET A 1 5.04 26.38 -7.80
N GLN A 2 5.74 27.50 -8.06
CA GLN A 2 6.25 27.81 -9.42
C GLN A 2 7.48 27.01 -9.92
N ARG A 3 8.15 26.20 -9.08
CA ARG A 3 9.37 25.48 -9.49
C ARG A 3 9.10 24.12 -10.16
N THR A 4 8.02 23.43 -9.81
CA THR A 4 7.74 22.06 -10.32
C THR A 4 7.24 22.08 -11.77
N HIS A 5 6.43 23.10 -12.14
CA HIS A 5 5.97 23.28 -13.53
C HIS A 5 7.11 23.46 -14.53
N ARG A 6 8.20 24.11 -14.11
CA ARG A 6 9.32 24.45 -15.00
C ARG A 6 10.25 23.27 -15.28
N VAL A 7 10.39 22.35 -14.34
CA VAL A 7 11.21 21.13 -14.53
C VAL A 7 10.52 20.11 -15.46
N GLN A 8 9.19 20.15 -15.57
CA GLN A 8 8.46 19.29 -16.52
C GLN A 8 8.29 19.88 -17.91
N SER A 9 8.23 21.21 -18.08
CA SER A 9 8.23 21.80 -19.44
C SER A 9 9.53 21.48 -20.19
N ASP A 10 10.66 21.46 -19.48
CA ASP A 10 11.98 21.17 -20.04
C ASP A 10 12.17 19.68 -20.41
N ARG A 11 11.17 18.81 -20.16
CA ARG A 11 11.23 17.37 -20.45
C ARG A 11 10.28 16.88 -21.55
N ARG A 12 9.49 17.77 -22.16
CA ARG A 12 8.75 17.42 -23.39
C ARG A 12 9.70 16.99 -24.50
N ASP A 13 10.90 17.59 -24.56
CA ASP A 13 11.93 17.26 -25.55
C ASP A 13 12.59 15.88 -25.36
N ALA A 14 12.31 15.16 -24.26
CA ALA A 14 12.83 13.81 -24.00
C ALA A 14 11.95 12.70 -24.60
N PHE A 15 10.74 13.03 -25.04
CA PHE A 15 9.80 12.10 -25.67
C PHE A 15 9.53 12.55 -27.11
N HIS A 16 9.42 11.61 -28.05
CA HIS A 16 8.99 11.94 -29.41
C HIS A 16 7.55 12.52 -29.39
N ASP A 17 7.26 13.47 -30.28
CA ASP A 17 5.91 14.04 -30.40
C ASP A 17 4.85 12.95 -30.58
N GLY A 18 3.77 13.00 -29.80
CA GLY A 18 2.65 12.04 -29.85
C GLY A 18 2.79 10.79 -28.98
N VAL A 19 3.93 10.61 -28.29
CA VAL A 19 4.15 9.44 -27.39
C VAL A 19 3.42 9.57 -26.05
N LEU A 20 3.10 10.79 -25.61
CA LEU A 20 2.36 11.01 -24.36
C LEU A 20 1.03 11.69 -24.67
N SER A 21 -0.06 11.18 -24.07
CA SER A 21 -1.32 11.93 -24.02
C SER A 21 -1.20 13.19 -23.16
N ASP A 22 -2.07 14.16 -23.40
CA ASP A 22 -2.01 15.49 -22.77
C ASP A 22 -2.09 15.45 -21.23
N ASP A 23 -2.74 14.43 -20.66
CA ASP A 23 -3.00 14.29 -19.22
C ASP A 23 -1.84 13.64 -18.44
N VAL A 24 -0.88 12.97 -19.11
CA VAL A 24 0.22 12.24 -18.47
C VAL A 24 1.15 13.17 -17.68
N ILE A 25 1.57 14.28 -18.28
CA ILE A 25 2.46 15.25 -17.64
C ILE A 25 1.76 15.95 -16.46
N PRO A 26 0.54 16.48 -16.61
CA PRO A 26 -0.24 17.01 -15.48
C PRO A 26 -0.42 16.03 -14.32
N LEU A 27 -0.79 14.77 -14.61
CA LEU A 27 -0.98 13.75 -13.58
C LEU A 27 0.33 13.44 -12.86
N THR A 28 1.40 13.22 -13.60
CA THR A 28 2.73 12.96 -13.02
C THR A 28 3.18 14.14 -12.14
N ALA A 29 2.92 15.37 -12.56
CA ALA A 29 3.18 16.56 -11.75
C ALA A 29 2.41 16.59 -10.44
N ALA A 30 1.13 16.24 -10.49
CA ALA A 30 0.28 16.18 -9.32
C ALA A 30 0.77 15.12 -8.32
N LEU A 31 1.05 13.91 -8.80
CA LEU A 31 1.60 12.81 -7.99
C LEU A 31 2.93 13.18 -7.34
N ALA A 32 3.85 13.78 -8.11
CA ALA A 32 5.13 14.23 -7.58
C ALA A 32 4.95 15.31 -6.50
N ALA A 33 4.01 16.25 -6.71
CA ALA A 33 3.74 17.33 -5.76
C ALA A 33 3.13 16.84 -4.44
N GLN A 34 2.27 15.82 -4.48
CA GLN A 34 1.71 15.17 -3.28
C GLN A 34 2.82 14.57 -2.41
N GLU A 35 3.86 14.02 -3.05
CA GLU A 35 5.01 13.39 -2.42
C GLU A 35 6.17 14.38 -2.23
N HIS A 36 5.87 15.59 -1.76
CA HIS A 36 6.83 16.67 -1.48
C HIS A 36 7.62 17.22 -2.69
N GLY A 37 7.23 16.89 -3.92
CA GLY A 37 7.85 17.40 -5.14
C GLY A 37 9.07 16.62 -5.61
N ASP A 38 9.18 15.31 -5.30
CA ASP A 38 10.32 14.50 -5.74
C ASP A 38 10.28 14.25 -7.26
N ALA A 39 11.05 15.06 -7.99
CA ALA A 39 11.20 14.95 -9.43
C ALA A 39 11.88 13.64 -9.88
N ARG A 40 12.57 12.91 -9.00
CA ARG A 40 13.13 11.58 -9.32
C ARG A 40 12.02 10.55 -9.40
N LYS A 41 11.12 10.54 -8.41
CA LYS A 41 9.95 9.67 -8.39
C LYS A 41 9.06 9.90 -9.63
N ALA A 42 8.86 11.16 -10.01
CA ALA A 42 8.16 11.52 -11.23
C ALA A 42 8.77 10.88 -12.51
N ILE A 43 10.11 10.86 -12.62
CA ILE A 43 10.80 10.23 -13.75
C ILE A 43 10.61 8.72 -13.71
N GLU A 44 10.74 8.12 -12.53
CA GLU A 44 10.60 6.67 -12.35
C GLU A 44 9.20 6.22 -12.77
N ILE A 45 8.15 6.93 -12.35
CA ILE A 45 6.75 6.66 -12.75
C ILE A 45 6.60 6.77 -14.26
N LEU A 46 7.07 7.86 -14.90
CA LEU A 46 6.96 8.03 -16.35
C LEU A 46 7.71 6.94 -17.12
N ARG A 47 8.88 6.55 -16.63
CA ARG A 47 9.69 5.49 -17.22
C ARG A 47 8.93 4.16 -17.18
N HIS A 48 8.35 3.81 -16.04
CA HIS A 48 7.53 2.60 -15.90
C HIS A 48 6.23 2.65 -16.71
N ALA A 49 5.59 3.81 -16.81
CA ALA A 49 4.42 4.00 -17.67
C ALA A 49 4.75 3.77 -19.15
N GLY A 50 5.94 4.21 -19.59
CA GLY A 50 6.46 3.89 -20.92
C GLY A 50 6.71 2.40 -21.12
N GLU A 51 7.32 1.72 -20.13
CA GLU A 51 7.53 0.26 -20.18
C GLU A 51 6.21 -0.52 -20.25
N LEU A 52 5.15 -0.06 -19.57
CA LEU A 52 3.83 -0.66 -19.64
C LEU A 52 3.22 -0.50 -21.03
N ALA A 53 3.24 0.72 -21.58
CA ALA A 53 2.77 0.99 -22.94
C ALA A 53 3.50 0.14 -23.99
N GLU A 54 4.84 -0.02 -23.87
CA GLU A 54 5.62 -0.89 -24.74
C GLU A 54 5.19 -2.37 -24.63
N ARG A 55 4.95 -2.87 -23.41
CA ARG A 55 4.49 -4.25 -23.18
C ARG A 55 3.09 -4.51 -23.76
N GLU A 56 2.23 -3.50 -23.73
CA GLU A 56 0.88 -3.55 -24.32
C GLU A 56 0.89 -3.30 -25.84
N ASN A 57 2.07 -3.02 -26.40
CA ASN A 57 2.29 -2.75 -27.81
C ASN A 57 1.44 -1.56 -28.31
N VAL A 58 1.30 -0.53 -27.45
CA VAL A 58 0.66 0.74 -27.75
C VAL A 58 1.71 1.85 -27.87
N GLU A 59 1.54 2.74 -28.84
CA GLU A 59 2.53 3.79 -29.15
C GLU A 59 2.38 5.04 -28.27
N THR A 60 1.27 5.15 -27.53
CA THR A 60 0.94 6.32 -26.71
C THR A 60 0.77 5.92 -25.25
N VAL A 61 1.54 6.56 -24.38
CA VAL A 61 1.36 6.51 -22.94
C VAL A 61 0.14 7.36 -22.57
N VAL A 62 -0.87 6.73 -22.00
CA VAL A 62 -2.05 7.38 -21.44
C VAL A 62 -2.01 7.44 -19.91
N GLU A 63 -2.99 8.12 -19.31
CA GLU A 63 -3.14 8.26 -17.86
C GLU A 63 -3.16 6.91 -17.12
N GLU A 64 -3.76 5.86 -17.69
CA GLU A 64 -3.88 4.57 -17.02
C GLU A 64 -2.50 3.94 -16.74
N HIS A 65 -1.57 3.98 -17.71
CA HIS A 65 -0.21 3.50 -17.50
C HIS A 65 0.52 4.26 -16.38
N VAL A 66 0.24 5.54 -16.19
CA VAL A 66 0.84 6.36 -15.11
C VAL A 66 0.30 5.91 -13.75
N ARG A 67 -1.01 5.65 -13.66
CA ARG A 67 -1.65 5.16 -12.43
C ARG A 67 -1.14 3.77 -12.08
N ASP A 68 -1.05 2.87 -13.05
CA ASP A 68 -0.55 1.51 -12.87
C ASP A 68 0.92 1.50 -12.49
N ALA A 69 1.74 2.36 -13.13
CA ALA A 69 3.14 2.53 -12.76
C ALA A 69 3.31 3.04 -11.31
N GLN A 70 2.47 3.99 -10.89
CA GLN A 70 2.48 4.50 -9.53
C GLN A 70 2.08 3.43 -8.52
N GLU A 71 1.00 2.69 -8.78
CA GLU A 71 0.53 1.60 -7.92
C GLU A 71 1.59 0.52 -7.80
N TRP A 72 2.20 0.11 -8.92
CA TRP A 72 3.27 -0.88 -8.93
C TRP A 72 4.47 -0.43 -8.09
N ALA A 73 4.89 0.83 -8.21
CA ALA A 73 5.97 1.41 -7.40
C ALA A 73 5.63 1.50 -5.90
N GLU A 74 4.36 1.62 -5.53
CA GLU A 74 3.90 1.57 -4.14
C GLU A 74 3.93 0.15 -3.60
N ILE A 75 3.42 -0.83 -4.36
CA ILE A 75 3.44 -2.26 -4.02
C ILE A 75 4.88 -2.73 -3.80
N ASP A 76 5.80 -2.40 -4.70
CA ASP A 76 7.22 -2.80 -4.61
C ASP A 76 7.91 -2.18 -3.38
N ARG A 77 7.61 -0.92 -3.07
CA ARG A 77 8.15 -0.25 -1.89
C ARG A 77 7.63 -0.87 -0.60
N PHE A 78 6.34 -1.18 -0.55
CA PHE A 78 5.73 -1.82 0.61
C PHE A 78 6.23 -3.26 0.76
N GLU A 79 6.44 -3.99 -0.33
CA GLU A 79 7.06 -5.31 -0.34
C GLU A 79 8.50 -5.27 0.22
N GLU A 80 9.31 -4.31 -0.20
CA GLU A 80 10.66 -4.12 0.35
C GLU A 80 10.62 -3.88 1.86
N LEU A 81 9.68 -3.07 2.33
CA LEU A 81 9.46 -2.83 3.75
C LEU A 81 9.06 -4.12 4.50
N LEU A 82 8.27 -4.98 3.88
CA LEU A 82 7.83 -6.27 4.44
C LEU A 82 8.84 -7.41 4.25
N ARG A 83 9.94 -7.21 3.51
CA ARG A 83 10.90 -8.28 3.20
C ARG A 83 11.50 -8.93 4.45
N GLY A 84 11.74 -8.14 5.49
CA GLY A 84 12.25 -8.64 6.78
C GLY A 84 11.18 -9.23 7.71
N SER A 85 9.91 -9.09 7.36
CA SER A 85 8.79 -9.51 8.21
C SER A 85 8.51 -11.01 8.10
N THR A 86 8.17 -11.62 9.23
CA THR A 86 7.77 -13.02 9.25
C THR A 86 6.44 -13.23 8.52
N THR A 87 6.18 -14.44 8.01
CA THR A 87 4.87 -14.78 7.42
C THR A 87 3.72 -14.55 8.40
N GLN A 88 3.95 -14.67 9.71
CA GLN A 88 2.93 -14.39 10.72
C GLN A 88 2.52 -12.92 10.76
N VAL A 89 3.46 -12.00 10.57
CA VAL A 89 3.16 -10.58 10.39
C VAL A 89 2.34 -10.38 9.13
N LYS A 90 2.70 -11.03 8.01
CA LYS A 90 1.95 -10.93 6.76
C LYS A 90 0.51 -11.45 6.89
N PHE A 91 0.28 -12.55 7.62
CA PHE A 91 -1.08 -13.01 7.94
C PHE A 91 -1.85 -11.96 8.75
N ILE A 92 -1.25 -11.33 9.76
CA ILE A 92 -1.92 -10.28 10.55
C ILE A 92 -2.29 -9.08 9.65
N LEU A 93 -1.37 -8.63 8.79
CA LEU A 93 -1.62 -7.52 7.87
C LEU A 93 -2.71 -7.87 6.84
N TYR A 94 -2.70 -9.10 6.32
CA TYR A 94 -3.73 -9.59 5.43
C TYR A 94 -5.10 -9.61 6.13
N SER A 95 -5.18 -10.13 7.36
CA SER A 95 -6.42 -10.15 8.14
C SER A 95 -6.95 -8.74 8.45
N LEU A 96 -6.07 -7.81 8.81
CA LEU A 96 -6.44 -6.42 9.04
C LEU A 96 -6.88 -5.73 7.74
N ALA A 97 -6.24 -6.02 6.61
CA ALA A 97 -6.64 -5.51 5.30
C ALA A 97 -8.03 -5.99 4.90
N LEU A 98 -8.32 -7.30 5.06
CA LEU A 98 -9.65 -7.84 4.81
C LEU A 98 -10.72 -7.22 5.71
N LEU A 99 -10.43 -7.04 7.00
CA LEU A 99 -11.36 -6.34 7.90
C LEU A 99 -11.65 -4.92 7.43
N THR A 100 -10.61 -4.21 6.97
CA THR A 100 -10.75 -2.83 6.47
C THR A 100 -11.60 -2.78 5.20
N ASP A 101 -11.35 -3.68 4.24
CA ASP A 101 -12.10 -3.79 3.00
C ASP A 101 -13.58 -4.16 3.23
N GLU A 102 -13.83 -5.11 4.14
CA GLU A 102 -15.18 -5.58 4.48
C GLU A 102 -15.99 -4.56 5.30
N ASN A 103 -15.33 -3.59 5.95
CA ASN A 103 -15.96 -2.64 6.87
C ASN A 103 -15.51 -1.19 6.56
N PRO A 104 -15.89 -0.62 5.40
CA PRO A 104 -15.38 0.67 4.92
C PRO A 104 -15.81 1.89 5.77
N ASN A 105 -16.73 1.69 6.72
CA ASN A 105 -17.19 2.75 7.64
C ASN A 105 -16.46 2.71 9.00
N GLU A 106 -15.53 1.78 9.20
CA GLU A 106 -14.76 1.64 10.44
C GLU A 106 -13.31 2.10 10.22
N ASP A 107 -12.85 3.02 11.07
CA ASP A 107 -11.51 3.59 10.96
C ASP A 107 -10.40 2.70 11.57
N GLY A 108 -10.76 1.59 12.22
CA GLY A 108 -9.82 0.67 12.86
C GLY A 108 -10.50 -0.43 13.67
N PHE A 109 -9.72 -1.43 14.08
CA PHE A 109 -10.25 -2.64 14.71
C PHE A 109 -9.50 -2.99 15.98
N SER A 110 -10.21 -3.56 16.97
CA SER A 110 -9.60 -4.02 18.20
C SER A 110 -8.63 -5.19 17.96
N THR A 111 -7.63 -5.36 18.84
CA THR A 111 -6.71 -6.51 18.79
C THR A 111 -7.47 -7.84 18.73
N ASN A 112 -8.57 -7.96 19.47
CA ASN A 112 -9.37 -9.18 19.54
C ASN A 112 -10.05 -9.49 18.21
N ARG A 113 -10.67 -8.50 17.55
CA ARG A 113 -11.31 -8.70 16.24
C ARG A 113 -10.29 -9.04 15.15
N ILE A 114 -9.10 -8.42 15.20
CA ILE A 114 -8.00 -8.78 14.30
C ILE A 114 -7.52 -10.20 14.57
N TYR A 115 -7.44 -10.60 15.84
CA TYR A 115 -7.04 -11.95 16.22
C TYR A 115 -8.01 -13.00 15.68
N GLU A 116 -9.32 -12.80 15.82
CA GLU A 116 -10.34 -13.70 15.28
C GLU A 116 -10.20 -13.87 13.77
N ARG A 117 -10.00 -12.76 13.02
CA ARG A 117 -9.76 -12.82 11.57
C ARG A 117 -8.45 -13.53 11.24
N TYR A 118 -7.40 -13.27 12.00
CA TYR A 118 -6.09 -13.93 11.86
C TYR A 118 -6.17 -15.43 12.09
N GLN A 119 -6.97 -15.90 13.06
CA GLN A 119 -7.19 -17.34 13.26
C GLN A 119 -7.76 -17.99 12.00
N ALA A 120 -8.84 -17.42 11.44
CA ALA A 120 -9.44 -17.91 10.20
C ALA A 120 -8.47 -17.86 9.00
N THR A 121 -7.66 -16.82 8.90
CA THR A 121 -6.60 -16.71 7.88
C THR A 121 -5.58 -17.84 8.02
N THR A 122 -5.04 -18.07 9.23
CA THR A 122 -4.06 -19.13 9.45
C THR A 122 -4.65 -20.53 9.27
N GLU A 123 -5.92 -20.74 9.59
CA GLU A 123 -6.63 -21.99 9.34
C GLU A 123 -6.77 -22.27 7.85
N LYS A 124 -7.20 -21.27 7.05
CA LYS A 124 -7.29 -21.39 5.59
C LYS A 124 -5.92 -21.69 4.96
N ALA A 125 -4.84 -21.15 5.53
CA ALA A 125 -3.47 -21.34 5.06
C ALA A 125 -2.77 -22.61 5.62
N ASP A 126 -3.45 -23.46 6.41
CA ASP A 126 -2.84 -24.58 7.15
C ASP A 126 -1.56 -24.18 7.92
N ALA A 127 -1.59 -22.99 8.53
CA ALA A 127 -0.46 -22.40 9.23
C ALA A 127 -0.64 -22.48 10.75
N LYS A 128 0.48 -22.53 11.48
CA LYS A 128 0.45 -22.43 12.94
C LYS A 128 -0.13 -21.09 13.38
N THR A 129 -1.20 -21.13 14.16
CA THR A 129 -1.79 -19.95 14.81
C THR A 129 -1.00 -19.56 16.06
N LEU A 130 -0.69 -18.27 16.20
CA LEU A 130 -0.08 -17.69 17.40
C LEU A 130 -1.14 -17.35 18.47
N SER A 131 -0.70 -17.05 19.69
CA SER A 131 -1.60 -16.54 20.73
C SER A 131 -1.98 -15.08 20.45
N GLU A 132 -3.14 -14.65 20.96
CA GLU A 132 -3.60 -13.26 20.88
C GLU A 132 -2.56 -12.28 21.45
N HIS A 133 -1.92 -12.63 22.58
CA HIS A 133 -0.85 -11.79 23.14
C HIS A 133 0.33 -11.62 22.18
N ARG A 134 0.72 -12.66 21.42
CA ARG A 134 1.79 -12.50 20.44
C ARG A 134 1.35 -11.66 19.25
N VAL A 135 0.10 -11.79 18.80
CA VAL A 135 -0.47 -10.93 17.75
C VAL A 135 -0.49 -9.47 18.20
N TYR A 136 -0.87 -9.19 19.44
CA TYR A 136 -0.78 -7.86 20.05
C TYR A 136 0.63 -7.28 20.01
N GLU A 137 1.65 -8.04 20.43
CA GLU A 137 3.04 -7.56 20.38
C GLU A 137 3.49 -7.31 18.94
N LEU A 138 3.12 -8.18 17.99
CA LEU A 138 3.43 -7.99 16.57
C LEU A 138 2.74 -6.73 15.99
N LEU A 139 1.48 -6.45 16.35
CA LEU A 139 0.77 -5.23 15.94
C LEU A 139 1.48 -3.98 16.47
N LYS A 140 1.99 -4.01 17.71
CA LYS A 140 2.81 -2.91 18.26
C LYS A 140 4.15 -2.76 17.54
N GLU A 141 4.82 -3.86 17.22
CA GLU A 141 6.04 -3.84 16.40
C GLU A 141 5.74 -3.21 15.03
N GLN A 142 4.63 -3.58 14.38
CA GLN A 142 4.21 -2.98 13.10
C GLN A 142 3.82 -1.51 13.24
N ALA A 143 3.28 -1.12 14.39
CA ALA A 143 3.00 0.29 14.68
C ALA A 143 4.27 1.13 14.82
N PHE A 144 5.30 0.57 15.46
CA PHE A 144 6.61 1.21 15.52
C PHE A 144 7.26 1.38 14.14
N LEU A 145 7.06 0.42 13.23
CA LEU A 145 7.54 0.48 11.85
C LEU A 145 6.70 1.37 10.93
N GLY A 146 5.57 1.93 11.41
CA GLY A 146 4.68 2.79 10.64
C GLY A 146 3.84 2.05 9.59
N VAL A 147 3.70 0.73 9.71
CA VAL A 147 2.84 -0.09 8.83
C VAL A 147 1.39 -0.06 9.30
N VAL A 148 1.23 -0.09 10.61
CA VAL A 148 -0.04 -0.04 11.32
C VAL A 148 -0.04 1.22 12.17
N GLU A 149 -1.21 1.80 12.41
CA GLU A 149 -1.38 2.81 13.44
C GLU A 149 -2.17 2.19 14.58
N SER A 150 -1.76 2.45 15.83
CA SER A 150 -2.43 1.92 17.03
C SER A 150 -2.84 3.07 17.94
N THR A 151 -4.13 3.26 18.10
CA THR A 151 -4.71 4.31 18.96
C THR A 151 -5.38 3.68 20.16
N ARG A 152 -5.21 4.31 21.33
CA ARG A 152 -5.93 3.89 22.53
C ARG A 152 -7.32 4.49 22.53
N THR A 153 -8.33 3.63 22.52
CA THR A 153 -9.75 3.98 22.54
C THR A 153 -10.41 3.40 23.80
N GLY A 154 -11.54 3.98 24.20
CA GLY A 154 -12.20 3.66 25.48
C GLY A 154 -11.56 4.35 26.69
N GLY A 155 -12.04 4.04 27.89
CA GLY A 155 -11.59 4.68 29.14
C GLY A 155 -12.55 5.70 29.76
N GLY A 156 -13.84 5.68 29.37
CA GLY A 156 -14.90 6.34 30.12
C GLY A 156 -15.15 5.69 31.49
N TRP A 157 -15.96 6.33 32.34
CA TRP A 157 -16.30 5.78 33.67
C TRP A 157 -17.00 4.42 33.53
N GLY A 158 -16.26 3.33 33.74
CA GLY A 158 -16.76 1.96 33.71
C GLY A 158 -16.36 1.13 32.48
N GLU A 159 -15.79 1.74 31.44
CA GLU A 159 -15.34 1.04 30.22
C GLU A 159 -13.81 0.96 30.20
N GLY A 160 -13.28 -0.27 30.12
CA GLY A 160 -11.84 -0.49 30.00
C GLY A 160 -11.27 0.17 28.74
N SER A 161 -10.03 0.66 28.80
CA SER A 161 -9.33 1.13 27.60
C SER A 161 -8.80 -0.06 26.79
N TYR A 162 -8.93 -0.01 25.47
CA TYR A 162 -8.38 -0.98 24.53
C TYR A 162 -7.62 -0.28 23.40
N LEU A 163 -6.92 -1.05 22.56
CA LEU A 163 -6.26 -0.52 21.37
C LEU A 163 -7.10 -0.82 20.13
N GLU A 164 -7.19 0.16 19.25
CA GLU A 164 -7.67 0.00 17.87
C GLU A 164 -6.50 0.17 16.91
N HIS A 165 -6.49 -0.66 15.87
CA HIS A 165 -5.43 -0.71 14.88
C HIS A 165 -6.00 -0.49 13.48
N ARG A 166 -5.26 0.26 12.65
CA ARG A 166 -5.59 0.47 11.23
C ARG A 166 -4.35 0.42 10.36
N LEU A 167 -4.52 0.15 9.07
CA LEU A 167 -3.43 0.23 8.11
C LEU A 167 -3.04 1.69 7.86
N VAL A 168 -1.74 1.96 7.75
CA VAL A 168 -1.23 3.26 7.32
C VAL A 168 -1.19 3.36 5.79
N GLN A 169 -0.94 2.23 5.12
CA GLN A 169 -0.97 2.12 3.66
C GLN A 169 -2.37 1.77 3.15
N ASP A 170 -2.61 2.09 1.88
CA ASP A 170 -3.83 1.72 1.19
C ASP A 170 -4.07 0.19 1.25
N THR A 171 -5.32 -0.18 1.53
CA THR A 171 -5.73 -1.59 1.71
C THR A 171 -5.42 -2.45 0.48
N GLY A 172 -5.62 -1.90 -0.73
CA GLY A 172 -5.32 -2.58 -1.98
C GLY A 172 -3.83 -2.84 -2.16
N ILE A 173 -2.99 -1.86 -1.84
CA ILE A 173 -1.52 -2.01 -1.83
C ILE A 173 -1.10 -3.10 -0.84
N VAL A 174 -1.63 -3.07 0.39
CA VAL A 174 -1.31 -4.07 1.42
C VAL A 174 -1.68 -5.48 0.95
N LEU A 175 -2.91 -5.68 0.45
CA LEU A 175 -3.38 -6.97 -0.07
C LEU A 175 -2.50 -7.48 -1.21
N LYS A 176 -2.26 -6.63 -2.23
CA LYS A 176 -1.42 -6.99 -3.39
C LYS A 176 0.00 -7.35 -2.98
N SER A 177 0.60 -6.64 -2.02
CA SER A 177 1.96 -6.93 -1.54
C SER A 177 2.04 -8.20 -0.70
N VAL A 178 1.11 -8.44 0.24
CA VAL A 178 1.19 -9.64 1.11
C VAL A 178 0.88 -10.93 0.35
N LEU A 179 0.01 -10.88 -0.67
CA LEU A 179 -0.33 -12.02 -1.53
C LEU A 179 0.78 -12.44 -2.50
N ARG A 180 1.81 -11.60 -2.71
CA ARG A 180 3.03 -12.00 -3.44
C ARG A 180 3.90 -12.98 -2.66
N ASP A 181 3.69 -13.14 -1.35
CA ASP A 181 4.33 -14.20 -0.57
C ASP A 181 3.67 -15.54 -0.89
N SER A 182 4.45 -16.53 -1.34
CA SER A 182 3.93 -17.83 -1.77
C SER A 182 3.15 -18.59 -0.69
N ARG A 183 3.31 -18.24 0.60
CA ARG A 183 2.51 -18.82 1.69
C ARG A 183 1.14 -18.19 1.85
N LEU A 184 0.87 -17.08 1.17
CA LEU A 184 -0.40 -16.36 1.17
C LEU A 184 -1.09 -16.39 -0.20
N GLU A 185 -0.41 -16.83 -1.27
CA GLU A 185 -0.94 -16.85 -2.63
C GLU A 185 -2.29 -17.59 -2.74
N ASP A 186 -2.44 -18.72 -2.05
CA ASP A 186 -3.68 -19.53 -2.03
C ASP A 186 -4.83 -18.90 -1.23
N LEU A 187 -4.59 -17.76 -0.57
CA LEU A 187 -5.62 -17.03 0.17
C LEU A 187 -6.45 -16.09 -0.71
N ALA A 188 -5.93 -15.71 -1.89
CA ALA A 188 -6.57 -14.81 -2.85
C ALA A 188 -7.95 -15.30 -3.32
#